data_AF-K6U8W1-F1
#
_entry.id   AF-K6U8W1-F1
#
_cell.length_a   1.000
_cell.length_b   1.000
_cell.length_c   1.000
_cell.angle_alpha   90.00
_cell.angle_beta   90.00
_cell.angle_gamma   90.00
#
_symmetry.space_group_name_H-M   'P 1'
#
loop_
_entity.id
_entity.type
_entity.pdbx_description
1 polymer ?
#
loop_
_entity_poly.entity_id
_entity_poly.type
_entity_poly.pdbx_seq_one_letter_code
_entity_poly.pdbx_strand_id
1 'polypeptide(L)'
;MESEDEVKITEKDVIKIMDVFTRVPPLILKMVVKGNKNVIKSFESQIKEYENQLNSEERVKIRKVLSMPVPELQEILGRAYLETGQKQLKILADPKAKDFISGNLGELRKILFS
;
A
#
# COMPACT_ATOMS: atom_id res chain seq x y z
N MET A 1 -21.06 -12.49 6.34
CA MET A 1 -19.77 -12.31 5.64
C MET A 1 -19.95 -11.06 4.81
N GLU A 2 -19.23 -9.99 5.13
CA GLU A 2 -19.27 -8.77 4.30
C GLU A 2 -18.75 -9.14 2.91
N SER A 3 -19.55 -8.86 1.88
CA SER A 3 -19.13 -9.03 0.49
C SER A 3 -18.02 -8.05 0.14
N GLU A 4 -17.18 -8.39 -0.84
CA GLU A 4 -16.07 -7.52 -1.30
C GLU A 4 -16.53 -6.12 -1.75
N ASP A 5 -17.82 -5.98 -2.06
CA ASP A 5 -18.48 -4.73 -2.43
C ASP A 5 -18.76 -3.78 -1.25
N GLU A 6 -18.80 -4.30 -0.01
CA GLU A 6 -19.06 -3.48 1.19
C GLU A 6 -17.77 -2.92 1.83
N VAL A 7 -16.62 -3.56 1.57
CA VAL A 7 -15.35 -3.14 2.15
C VAL A 7 -14.82 -1.89 1.44
N LYS A 8 -14.95 -0.75 2.13
CA LYS A 8 -14.45 0.54 1.67
C LYS A 8 -13.08 0.85 2.28
N ILE A 9 -12.08 1.05 1.42
CA ILE A 9 -10.75 1.52 1.85
C ILE A 9 -10.76 3.04 1.92
N THR A 10 -10.30 3.60 3.04
CA THR A 10 -10.33 5.03 3.31
C THR A 10 -9.02 5.53 3.92
N GLU A 11 -8.87 6.84 4.03
CA GLU A 11 -7.75 7.48 4.73
C GLU A 11 -7.64 7.04 6.19
N LYS A 12 -8.75 6.69 6.84
CA LYS A 12 -8.75 6.16 8.21
C LYS A 12 -8.01 4.83 8.32
N ASP A 13 -8.09 3.99 7.29
CA ASP A 13 -7.36 2.71 7.27
C ASP A 13 -5.85 2.96 7.16
N VAL A 14 -5.43 3.95 6.36
CA VAL A 14 -4.02 4.39 6.28
C VAL A 14 -3.55 4.97 7.62
N ILE A 15 -4.36 5.80 8.28
CA ILE A 15 -4.01 6.43 9.56
C ILE A 15 -3.87 5.39 10.68
N LYS A 16 -4.71 4.34 10.69
CA LYS A 16 -4.61 3.24 11.67
C LYS A 16 -3.28 2.51 11.63
N ILE A 17 -2.61 2.47 10.47
CA ILE A 17 -1.31 1.81 10.26
C ILE A 17 -0.16 2.81 10.07
N MET A 18 -0.34 4.05 10.53
CA MET A 18 0.62 5.13 10.30
C MET A 18 2.01 4.84 10.88
N ASP A 19 2.08 4.08 11.97
CA ASP A 19 3.35 3.68 12.58
C ASP A 19 4.25 2.98 11.55
N VAL A 20 3.69 2.13 10.68
CA VAL A 20 4.42 1.45 9.60
C VAL A 20 5.00 2.43 8.60
N PHE A 21 4.22 3.42 8.15
CA PHE A 21 4.67 4.43 7.19
C PHE A 21 5.83 5.26 7.73
N THR A 22 5.84 5.53 9.04
CA THR A 22 6.87 6.38 9.67
C THR A 22 8.20 5.67 9.93
N ARG A 23 8.27 4.33 9.83
CA ARG A 23 9.51 3.55 10.00
C ARG A 23 10.54 3.84 8.90
N VAL A 24 10.10 4.26 7.72
CA VAL A 24 10.99 4.60 6.61
C VAL A 24 11.19 6.12 6.57
N PRO A 25 12.43 6.62 6.68
CA PRO A 25 12.69 8.04 6.55
C PRO A 25 12.26 8.59 5.18
N PRO A 26 11.69 9.81 5.08
CA PRO A 26 11.19 10.37 3.82
C PRO A 26 12.24 10.42 2.69
N LEU A 27 13.51 10.70 3.03
CA LEU A 27 14.58 10.75 2.04
C LEU A 27 14.85 9.38 1.40
N ILE A 28 14.85 8.31 2.22
CA ILE A 28 15.02 6.94 1.76
C ILE A 28 13.84 6.55 0.86
N LEU A 29 12.61 6.81 1.30
CA LEU A 29 11.41 6.51 0.53
C LEU A 29 11.44 7.21 -0.84
N LYS A 30 11.81 8.49 -0.87
CA LYS A 30 11.93 9.25 -2.13
C LYS A 30 12.95 8.63 -3.09
N MET A 31 14.09 8.15 -2.59
CA MET A 31 15.09 7.47 -3.43
C MET A 31 14.57 6.13 -3.98
N VAL A 32 13.86 5.36 -3.16
CA VAL A 32 13.26 4.08 -3.55
C VAL A 32 12.19 4.28 -4.63
N VAL A 33 11.30 5.25 -4.43
CA VAL A 33 10.25 5.63 -5.40
C VAL A 33 10.87 6.12 -6.70
N LYS A 34 11.84 7.04 -6.64
CA LYS A 34 12.52 7.58 -7.83
C LYS A 34 13.26 6.48 -8.61
N GLY A 35 13.82 5.50 -7.92
CA GLY A 35 14.48 4.36 -8.53
C GLY A 35 13.53 3.27 -9.03
N ASN A 36 12.21 3.45 -8.88
CA ASN A 36 11.16 2.49 -9.24
C ASN A 36 11.46 1.06 -8.74
N LYS A 37 11.97 0.95 -7.51
CA LYS A 37 12.43 -0.35 -7.00
C LYS A 37 11.25 -1.26 -6.69
N ASN A 38 11.36 -2.53 -7.06
CA ASN A 38 10.45 -3.58 -6.58
C ASN A 38 10.88 -3.97 -5.16
N VAL A 39 10.22 -3.40 -4.15
CA VAL A 39 10.48 -3.71 -2.75
C VAL A 39 9.83 -5.03 -2.35
N ILE A 40 8.73 -5.41 -3.00
CA ILE A 40 8.01 -6.65 -2.71
C ILE A 40 8.91 -7.88 -2.85
N LYS A 41 9.71 -7.93 -3.92
CA LYS A 41 10.67 -9.01 -4.15
C LYS A 41 11.70 -9.14 -3.01
N SER A 42 12.09 -8.04 -2.38
CA SER A 42 13.04 -8.06 -1.25
C SER A 42 12.44 -8.61 0.04
N PHE A 43 11.11 -8.64 0.16
CA PHE A 43 10.38 -9.11 1.34
C PHE A 43 9.50 -10.33 1.06
N GLU A 44 9.73 -11.03 -0.06
CA GLU A 44 8.87 -12.13 -0.52
C GLU A 44 8.69 -13.23 0.54
N SER A 45 9.78 -13.65 1.20
CA SER A 45 9.73 -14.69 2.23
C SER A 45 8.86 -14.27 3.41
N GLN A 46 9.01 -13.03 3.88
CA GLN A 46 8.21 -12.49 4.98
C GLN A 46 6.74 -12.34 4.58
N ILE A 47 6.46 -11.90 3.35
CA ILE A 47 5.08 -11.77 2.83
C ILE A 47 4.39 -13.14 2.84
N LYS A 48 5.05 -14.19 2.33
CA LYS A 48 4.52 -15.56 2.32
C LYS A 48 4.29 -16.12 3.73
N GLU A 49 5.16 -15.78 4.67
CA GLU A 49 5.00 -16.19 6.07
C GLU A 49 3.76 -15.54 6.71
N TYR A 50 3.59 -14.23 6.52
CA TYR A 50 2.43 -13.50 7.03
C TYR A 50 1.13 -13.86 6.33
N GLU A 51 1.16 -14.26 5.05
CA GLU A 51 -0.03 -14.63 4.30
C GLU A 51 -0.84 -15.73 5.00
N ASN A 52 -0.17 -16.73 5.59
CA ASN A 52 -0.84 -17.82 6.30
C ASN A 52 -1.53 -17.38 7.60
N GLN A 53 -1.22 -16.18 8.09
CA GLN A 53 -1.74 -15.61 9.32
C GLN A 53 -2.89 -14.62 9.08
N LEU A 54 -3.15 -14.26 7.82
CA LEU A 54 -4.20 -13.30 7.46
C LEU A 54 -5.59 -13.85 7.75
N ASN A 55 -6.37 -13.07 8.51
CA ASN A 55 -7.78 -13.35 8.74
C ASN A 55 -8.64 -12.97 7.51
N SER A 56 -9.92 -13.36 7.52
CA SER A 56 -10.81 -13.14 6.38
C SER A 56 -11.01 -11.66 6.03
N GLU A 57 -11.09 -10.78 7.02
CA GLU A 57 -11.27 -9.33 6.81
C GLU A 57 -10.01 -8.73 6.15
N GLU A 58 -8.82 -9.08 6.63
CA GLU A 58 -7.56 -8.63 6.07
C GLU A 58 -7.38 -9.09 4.62
N ARG A 59 -7.74 -10.34 4.32
CA ARG A 59 -7.69 -10.87 2.95
C ARG A 59 -8.61 -10.10 2.00
N VAL A 60 -9.82 -9.74 2.43
CA VAL A 60 -10.74 -8.94 1.62
C VAL A 60 -10.19 -7.54 1.39
N LYS A 61 -9.66 -6.87 2.43
CA LYS A 61 -9.03 -5.55 2.30
C LYS A 61 -7.84 -5.56 1.35
N ILE A 62 -6.97 -6.58 1.45
CA ILE A 62 -5.83 -6.74 0.55
C ILE A 62 -6.30 -6.92 -0.90
N ARG A 63 -7.30 -7.78 -1.16
CA ARG A 63 -7.87 -7.95 -2.50
C ARG A 63 -8.46 -6.65 -3.04
N LYS A 64 -9.15 -5.89 -2.19
CA LYS A 64 -9.68 -4.57 -2.55
C LYS A 64 -8.56 -3.61 -2.95
N VAL A 65 -7.52 -3.45 -2.13
CA VAL A 65 -6.37 -2.58 -2.45
C VAL A 65 -5.67 -3.01 -3.73
N LEU A 66 -5.50 -4.31 -3.96
CA LEU A 66 -4.83 -4.84 -5.15
C LEU A 66 -5.65 -4.65 -6.44
N SER A 67 -6.97 -4.51 -6.35
CA SER A 67 -7.86 -4.25 -7.49
C SER A 67 -8.15 -2.77 -7.72
N MET A 68 -7.86 -1.90 -6.76
CA MET A 68 -8.07 -0.46 -6.88
C MET A 68 -7.14 0.17 -7.92
N PRO A 69 -7.66 1.11 -8.74
CA PRO A 69 -6.82 1.97 -9.57
C PRO A 69 -5.83 2.74 -8.71
N VAL A 70 -4.56 2.75 -9.12
CA VAL A 70 -3.51 3.50 -8.42
C VAL A 70 -3.87 4.97 -8.18
N PRO A 71 -4.49 5.72 -9.12
CA PRO A 71 -4.93 7.08 -8.84
C PRO A 71 -5.88 7.20 -7.63
N GLU A 72 -6.80 6.25 -7.46
CA GLU A 72 -7.73 6.22 -6.33
C GLU A 72 -7.00 5.97 -5.00
N LEU A 73 -6.02 5.06 -5.00
CA LEU A 73 -5.14 4.86 -3.84
C LEU A 73 -4.34 6.12 -3.51
N GLN A 74 -3.85 6.84 -4.53
CA GLN A 74 -3.11 8.08 -4.35
C GLN A 74 -3.98 9.21 -3.79
N GLU A 75 -5.26 9.27 -4.15
CA GLU A 75 -6.22 10.19 -3.52
C GLU A 75 -6.42 9.88 -2.03
N ILE A 76 -6.56 8.60 -1.67
CA ILE A 76 -6.68 8.17 -0.26
C ILE A 76 -5.43 8.55 0.54
N LEU A 77 -4.24 8.28 -0.01
CA LEU A 77 -2.97 8.67 0.59
C LEU A 77 -2.85 10.20 0.71
N GLY A 78 -3.37 10.93 -0.28
CA GLY A 78 -3.43 12.39 -0.28
C GLY A 78 -4.32 12.95 0.83
N ARG A 79 -5.51 12.38 1.03
CA ARG A 79 -6.40 12.76 2.15
C ARG A 79 -5.75 12.46 3.50
N ALA A 80 -5.16 11.27 3.66
CA ALA A 80 -4.43 10.92 4.88
C ALA A 80 -3.22 11.85 5.13
N TYR A 81 -2.54 12.32 4.08
CA TYR A 81 -1.49 13.33 4.21
C TYR A 81 -2.03 14.67 4.70
N LEU A 82 -3.17 15.14 4.19
CA LEU A 82 -3.77 16.40 4.63
C LEU A 82 -4.12 16.38 6.12
N GLU A 83 -4.52 15.23 6.65
CA GLU A 83 -4.86 15.07 8.07
C GLU A 83 -3.64 14.93 8.98
N THR A 84 -2.57 14.28 8.51
CA THR A 84 -1.45 13.89 9.39
C THR A 84 -0.16 14.66 9.16
N GLY A 85 -0.03 15.34 8.02
CA GLY A 85 1.19 16.03 7.61
C GLY A 85 2.38 15.10 7.29
N GLN A 86 2.18 13.78 7.27
CA GLN A 86 3.28 12.82 7.12
C GLN A 86 3.86 12.82 5.70
N LYS A 87 5.17 13.12 5.60
CA LYS A 87 5.85 13.32 4.30
C LYS A 87 5.87 12.05 3.45
N GLN A 88 5.85 10.87 4.06
CA GLN A 88 5.83 9.58 3.37
C GLN A 88 4.55 9.42 2.56
N LEU A 89 3.40 9.81 3.12
CA LEU A 89 2.13 9.80 2.42
C LEU A 89 2.13 10.77 1.25
N LYS A 90 2.66 11.99 1.45
CA LYS A 90 2.83 12.96 0.36
C LYS A 90 3.65 12.39 -0.81
N ILE A 91 4.74 11.68 -0.51
CA ILE A 91 5.61 11.08 -1.53
C ILE A 91 4.85 10.02 -2.33
N LEU A 92 4.05 9.18 -1.68
CA LEU A 92 3.31 8.11 -2.34
C LEU A 92 2.04 8.62 -3.06
N ALA A 93 1.43 9.69 -2.57
CA ALA A 93 0.29 10.36 -3.20
C ALA A 93 0.68 11.15 -4.47
N ASP A 94 1.96 11.49 -4.66
CA ASP A 94 2.43 12.19 -5.86
C ASP A 94 2.22 11.32 -7.10
N PRO A 95 1.57 11.81 -8.18
CA PRO A 95 1.36 11.06 -9.42
C PRO A 95 2.63 10.42 -10.00
N LYS A 96 3.82 10.99 -9.73
CA LYS A 96 5.11 10.43 -10.14
C LYS A 96 5.45 9.10 -9.47
N ALA A 97 4.80 8.76 -8.36
CA ALA A 97 4.95 7.48 -7.68
C ALA A 97 4.05 6.37 -8.28
N LYS A 98 3.21 6.68 -9.28
CA LYS A 98 2.23 5.75 -9.85
C LYS A 98 2.87 4.44 -10.33
N ASP A 99 3.95 4.52 -11.09
CA ASP A 99 4.61 3.33 -11.65
C ASP A 99 5.24 2.47 -10.56
N PHE A 100 5.82 3.12 -9.53
CA PHE A 100 6.34 2.44 -8.36
C PHE A 100 5.26 1.67 -7.60
N ILE A 101 4.11 2.31 -7.35
CA ILE A 101 2.98 1.65 -6.66
C ILE A 101 2.43 0.52 -7.52
N SER A 102 2.17 0.78 -8.81
CA SER A 102 1.63 -0.21 -9.75
C SER A 102 2.52 -1.45 -9.85
N GLY A 103 3.83 -1.26 -10.02
CA GLY A 103 4.79 -2.36 -10.13
C GLY A 103 4.86 -3.21 -8.86
N ASN A 104 4.86 -2.57 -7.69
CA ASN A 104 4.87 -3.29 -6.42
C ASN A 104 3.54 -4.02 -6.14
N LEU A 105 2.38 -3.40 -6.40
CA LEU A 105 1.08 -4.08 -6.28
C LEU A 105 0.98 -5.28 -7.24
N GLY A 106 1.49 -5.13 -8.46
CA GLY A 106 1.54 -6.22 -9.43
C GLY A 106 2.39 -7.39 -8.97
N GLU A 107 3.55 -7.12 -8.36
CA GLU A 107 4.39 -8.18 -7.79
C GLU A 107 3.74 -8.83 -6.56
N LEU A 108 3.13 -8.03 -5.68
CA LEU A 108 2.44 -8.56 -4.49
C LEU A 108 1.29 -9.47 -4.89
N ARG A 109 0.54 -9.10 -5.93
CA ARG A 109 -0.54 -9.93 -6.49
C ARG A 109 -0.03 -11.29 -6.96
N LYS A 110 1.16 -11.35 -7.58
CA LYS A 110 1.76 -12.64 -7.97
C LYS A 110 2.09 -13.48 -6.74
N ILE A 111 2.67 -12.89 -5.70
CA ILE A 111 3.01 -13.66 -4.50
C ILE A 111 1.78 -14.26 -3.82
N LEU A 112 0.70 -13.47 -3.66
CA LEU A 112 -0.48 -13.86 -2.89
C LEU A 112 -1.53 -14.67 -3.68
N PHE A 113 -1.49 -14.63 -5.01
CA PHE A 113 -2.52 -15.25 -5.86
C PHE A 113 -1.94 -15.97 -7.09
N SER A 114 -0.67 -16.38 -7.02
CA SER A 114 -0.08 -17.33 -7.99
C SER A 114 -0.52 -18.76 -7.73
#